data_AF-A0A968T138-F1
#
_entry.id   AF-A0A968T138-F1
#
_cell.length_a   1.000
_cell.length_b   1.000
_cell.length_c   1.000
_cell.angle_alpha   90.00
_cell.angle_beta   90.00
_cell.angle_gamma   90.00
#
_symmetry.space_group_name_H-M   'P 1'
#
loop_
_entity.id
_entity.type
_entity.pdbx_description
1 polymer ?
#
loop_
_entity_poly.entity_id
_entity_poly.type
_entity_poly.pdbx_seq_one_letter_code
_entity_poly.pdbx_strand_id
1 'polypeptide(L)' 'MNEGKGGRSSHQLAIALLQGKMSYPSIAYLNEEMQLIGAIPGYYSAKDFEPLINFIGEEKYTTSTTLEDYTKTFQSKID' A
#
# COMPACT_ATOMS: atom_id res chain seq x y z
N MET A 1 -9.10 9.00 18.19
CA MET A 1 -8.45 10.33 18.37
C MET A 1 -8.28 10.97 17.00
N ASN A 2 -8.65 12.25 16.89
CA ASN A 2 -8.35 13.11 15.76
C ASN A 2 -8.14 14.53 16.34
N GLU A 3 -6.89 14.93 16.54
CA GLU A 3 -6.57 16.23 17.15
C GLU A 3 -6.68 17.41 16.17
N GLY A 4 -6.90 17.11 14.88
CA GLY A 4 -7.09 18.11 13.85
C GLY A 4 -8.41 18.86 14.01
N LYS A 5 -8.33 20.15 14.36
CA LYS A 5 -9.51 21.03 14.56
C LYS A 5 -9.88 21.87 13.33
N GLY A 6 -9.17 21.72 12.21
CA GLY A 6 -9.36 22.54 11.01
C GLY A 6 -9.88 21.74 9.81
N GLY A 7 -10.57 22.39 8.87
CA GLY A 7 -11.15 21.70 7.70
C GLY A 7 -10.13 21.04 6.76
N ARG A 8 -8.83 21.29 6.94
CA ARG A 8 -7.71 20.71 6.16
C ARG A 8 -6.76 19.86 7.01
N SER A 9 -7.06 19.62 8.28
CA SER A 9 -6.20 18.80 9.13
C SER A 9 -6.34 17.33 8.79
N SER A 10 -5.22 16.66 8.60
CA SER A 10 -5.18 15.22 8.35
C SER A 10 -5.47 14.43 9.62
N HIS A 11 -6.18 13.32 9.47
CA HIS A 11 -6.48 12.43 10.58
C HIS A 11 -5.19 11.81 11.13
N GLN A 12 -5.04 11.71 12.45
CA GLN A 12 -3.83 11.13 13.07
C GLN A 12 -3.54 9.70 12.61
N LEU A 13 -4.58 8.89 12.41
CA LEU A 13 -4.43 7.55 11.84
C LEU A 13 -3.74 7.57 10.47
N ALA A 14 -4.15 8.50 9.58
CA ALA A 14 -3.53 8.63 8.26
C ALA A 14 -2.08 9.12 8.38
N ILE A 15 -1.80 10.06 9.28
CA ILE A 15 -0.43 10.52 9.57
C ILE A 15 0.45 9.36 10.03
N ALA A 16 -0.07 8.50 10.92
CA ALA A 16 0.66 7.34 11.43
C ALA A 16 0.91 6.29 10.33
N LEU A 17 -0.11 5.94 9.55
CA LEU A 17 -0.01 4.95 8.47
C LEU A 17 0.89 5.41 7.32
N LEU A 18 0.84 6.70 6.98
CA LEU A 18 1.64 7.29 5.90
C LEU A 18 2.98 7.84 6.38
N GLN A 19 3.32 7.66 7.67
CA GLN A 19 4.56 8.16 8.28
C GLN A 19 4.77 9.66 8.01
N GLY A 20 3.69 10.45 8.05
CA GLY A 20 3.69 11.89 7.78
C GLY A 20 3.75 12.29 6.29
N LYS A 21 3.87 11.35 5.35
CA LYS A 21 3.92 11.62 3.91
C LYS A 21 2.51 11.72 3.32
N MET A 22 1.88 12.88 3.50
CA MET A 22 0.48 13.12 3.11
C MET A 22 0.31 13.45 1.61
N SER A 23 0.74 12.55 0.71
CA SER A 23 0.45 12.63 -0.73
C SER A 23 -0.88 11.94 -1.03
N TYR A 24 -1.79 12.56 -1.78
CA TYR A 24 -3.08 11.95 -2.13
C TYR A 24 -3.18 11.68 -3.64
N PRO A 25 -3.69 10.51 -4.06
CA PRO A 25 -4.05 9.35 -3.23
C PRO A 25 -2.80 8.65 -2.65
N SER A 26 -2.96 7.95 -1.53
CA SER A 26 -1.98 7.00 -0.97
C SER A 26 -2.70 5.76 -0.48
N ILE A 27 -2.03 4.61 -0.58
CA ILE A 27 -2.56 3.31 -0.13
C ILE A 27 -1.60 2.74 0.91
N ALA A 28 -2.14 2.41 2.09
CA ALA A 28 -1.41 1.75 3.18
C ALA A 28 -1.79 0.27 3.23
N TYR A 29 -0.79 -0.61 3.29
CA TYR A 29 -0.96 -2.06 3.34
C TYR A 29 -0.66 -2.58 4.74
N LEU A 30 -1.61 -3.34 5.27
CA LEU A 30 -1.53 -3.97 6.59
C LEU A 30 -1.54 -5.49 6.41
N ASN A 31 -0.79 -6.21 7.24
CA ASN A 31 -0.91 -7.66 7.34
C ASN A 31 -2.08 -8.05 8.26
N GLU A 32 -2.32 -9.36 8.42
CA GLU A 32 -3.38 -9.90 9.27
C GLU A 32 -3.26 -9.49 10.75
N GLU A 33 -2.04 -9.21 11.22
CA GLU A 33 -1.74 -8.73 12.57
C GLU A 33 -1.89 -7.21 12.73
N MET A 34 -2.46 -6.51 11.74
CA MET A 34 -2.57 -5.05 11.67
C MET A 34 -1.21 -4.31 11.71
N GLN A 35 -0.13 -4.98 11.33
CA GLN A 35 1.18 -4.36 11.19
C GLN A 35 1.32 -3.72 9.81
N LEU A 36 1.94 -2.54 9.77
CA LEU A 36 2.17 -1.79 8.55
C LEU A 36 3.27 -2.47 7.72
N ILE A 37 2.89 -3.02 6.56
CA ILE A 37 3.81 -3.54 5.55
C ILE A 37 4.49 -2.36 4.83
N GLY A 38 3.69 -1.35 4.49
CA GLY A 38 4.17 -0.13 3.87
C GLY A 38 3.03 0.75 3.36
N ALA A 39 3.38 1.96 2.94
CA ALA A 39 2.44 2.85 2.27
C ALA A 39 3.07 3.35 0.97
N ILE A 40 2.31 3.27 -0.11
CA ILE A 40 2.77 3.71 -1.42
C ILE A 40 1.96 4.93 -1.85
N PRO A 41 2.65 6.04 -2.16
CA PRO A 41 2.01 7.25 -2.63
C PRO A 41 1.69 7.16 -4.13
N GLY A 42 0.61 7.82 -4.53
CA GLY A 42 0.22 7.93 -5.93
C GLY A 42 -0.85 6.93 -6.35
N TYR A 43 -1.26 7.08 -7.60
CA TYR A 43 -2.26 6.24 -8.26
C TYR A 43 -1.58 5.17 -9.09
N TYR A 44 -2.13 3.95 -9.05
CA TYR A 44 -1.71 2.83 -9.89
C TYR A 44 -2.86 2.44 -10.82
N SER A 45 -2.53 2.15 -12.08
CA SER A 45 -3.50 1.54 -12.99
C SER A 45 -3.83 0.13 -12.51
N ALA A 46 -5.00 -0.41 -12.90
CA ALA A 46 -5.38 -1.76 -12.52
C ALA A 46 -4.31 -2.81 -12.87
N LYS A 47 -3.67 -2.65 -14.04
CA LYS A 47 -2.64 -3.57 -14.55
C LYS A 47 -1.35 -3.51 -13.72
N ASP A 48 -0.96 -2.33 -13.26
CA ASP A 48 0.24 -2.17 -12.42
C ASP A 48 -0.03 -2.54 -10.96
N PHE A 49 -1.29 -2.39 -10.53
CA PHE A 49 -1.69 -2.63 -9.15
C PHE A 49 -1.93 -4.11 -8.83
N GLU A 50 -2.40 -4.87 -9.82
CA GLU A 50 -2.69 -6.29 -9.68
C GLU A 50 -1.51 -7.14 -9.19
N PRO A 51 -0.30 -7.08 -9.77
CA PRO A 51 0.84 -7.86 -9.27
C PRO A 51 1.22 -7.46 -7.85
N LEU A 52 1.08 -6.18 -7.49
CA LEU A 52 1.38 -5.69 -6.15
C LEU A 52 0.42 -6.25 -5.10
N ILE A 53 -0.89 -6.20 -5.35
CA ILE A 53 -1.87 -6.78 -4.42
C ILE A 53 -1.68 -8.28 -4.29
N ASN A 54 -1.48 -9.01 -5.40
CA ASN A 54 -1.28 -10.46 -5.33
C ASN A 54 0.01 -10.81 -4.58
N PHE A 55 1.09 -10.07 -4.81
CA PHE A 55 2.35 -10.24 -4.07
C PHE A 55 2.17 -10.07 -2.55
N ILE A 56 1.38 -9.08 -2.14
CA ILE A 56 1.06 -8.84 -0.72
C ILE A 56 0.12 -9.91 -0.18
N GLY A 57 -0.94 -10.25 -0.91
CA GLY A 57 -1.95 -11.22 -0.50
C GLY A 57 -1.44 -12.66 -0.44
N GLU A 58 -0.42 -13.00 -1.24
CA GLU A 58 0.30 -14.29 -1.17
C GLU A 58 1.50 -14.26 -0.20
N GLU A 59 1.64 -13.18 0.60
CA GLU A 59 2.71 -12.97 1.58
C GLU A 59 4.15 -13.10 1.03
N LYS A 60 4.33 -12.94 -0.28
CA LYS A 60 5.61 -13.13 -0.96
C LYS A 60 6.68 -12.15 -0.50
N TYR A 61 6.29 -11.01 0.06
CA TYR A 61 7.17 -10.01 0.67
C TYR A 61 7.97 -10.55 1.88
N THR A 62 7.53 -11.64 2.49
CA THR A 62 8.27 -12.31 3.59
C THR A 62 9.36 -13.26 3.09
N THR A 63 9.31 -13.63 1.81
CA THR A 63 10.28 -14.53 1.16
C THR A 63 11.41 -13.74 0.50
N SER A 64 12.46 -14.42 0.03
CA SER A 64 13.56 -13.79 -0.71
C SER A 64 13.20 -13.30 -2.13
N THR A 65 11.91 -13.17 -2.44
CA THR A 65 11.40 -12.75 -3.75
C THR A 65 11.18 -11.25 -3.76
N THR A 66 11.77 -10.53 -4.72
CA THR A 66 11.51 -9.10 -4.88
C THR A 66 10.20 -8.88 -5.66
N LEU A 67 9.55 -7.74 -5.43
CA LEU A 67 8.36 -7.34 -6.20
C LEU A 67 8.66 -7.32 -7.71
N GLU A 68 9.83 -6.81 -8.10
CA GLU A 68 10.24 -6.75 -9.51
C GLU A 68 10.31 -8.15 -10.13
N ASP A 69 10.90 -9.13 -9.43
CA ASP A 69 10.99 -10.49 -9.94
C ASP A 69 9.63 -11.18 -9.98
N TYR A 70 8.74 -10.87 -9.02
CA TYR A 70 7.36 -11.34 -9.06
C TYR A 70 6.61 -10.76 -10.27
N THR A 71 6.72 -9.44 -10.52
CA THR A 71 6.03 -8.79 -11.64
C THR A 71 6.43 -9.35 -13.01
N LYS A 72 7.68 -9.82 -13.18
CA LYS A 72 8.14 -10.46 -14.43
C LYS A 72 7.50 -11.81 -14.70
N THR A 73 7.15 -12.54 -13.64
CA THR A 73 6.54 -13.88 -13.72
C THR A 73 5.03 -13.84 -13.56
N PHE A 74 4.49 -12.71 -13.11
CA PHE A 74 3.07 -12.50 -12.90
C PHE A 74 2.31 -12.44 -14.23
N GLN A 75 1.24 -13.21 -14.32
CA GLN A 75 0.31 -13.18 -15.44
C GLN A 75 -0.98 -12.48 -15.00
N SER A 76 -1.26 -11.34 -15.60
CA SER A 76 -2.45 -10.54 -15.30
C SER A 76 -3.73 -11.33 -15.59
N LYS A 77 -4.70 -11.24 -14.69
CA LYS A 77 -6.02 -11.86 -14.78
C LYS A 77 -7.12 -10.86 -15.15
N ILE A 78 -6.74 -9.62 -15.45
CA ILE A 78 -7.65 -8.50 -15.73
C ILE A 78 -7.38 -8.02 -17.17
N ASP A 79 -8.43 -7.96 -17.99
CA ASP A 79 -8.36 -7.53 -19.40
C ASP A 79 -8.22 -5.99 -19.55
#